data_AF-A0A3E2BJ78-F1
#
_entry.id   AF-A0A3E2BJ78-F1
#
_cell.length_a   1.000
_cell.length_b   1.000
_cell.length_c   1.000
_cell.angle_alpha   90.00
_cell.angle_beta   90.00
_cell.angle_gamma   90.00
#
_symmetry.space_group_name_H-M   'P 1'
#
loop_
_entity.id
_entity.type
_entity.pdbx_description
1 polymer ?
#
loop_
_entity_poly.entity_id
_entity_poly.type
_entity_poly.pdbx_seq_one_letter_code
_entity_poly.pdbx_strand_id
1 'polypeptide(L)' 'MGTGWGDHGYGWLPYDYVLRGLAEDFWSILKKEWLDTSAFAE' A
#
# COMPACT_ATOMS: atom_id res chain seq x y z
N MET A 1 7.05 11.77 -18.97
CA MET A 1 6.17 10.80 -18.28
C MET A 1 6.00 11.25 -16.83
N GLY A 2 4.83 10.98 -16.24
CA GLY A 2 4.28 11.67 -15.07
C GLY A 2 2.76 11.49 -15.10
N THR A 3 2.00 12.58 -14.99
CA THR A 3 0.53 12.55 -15.17
C THR A 3 0.06 12.15 -16.57
N GLY A 4 0.96 12.05 -17.56
CA GLY A 4 0.64 11.71 -18.95
C GLY A 4 0.39 10.22 -19.24
N TRP A 5 0.22 9.37 -18.22
CA TRP A 5 -0.12 7.95 -18.37
C TRP A 5 -1.36 7.62 -17.55
N GLY A 6 -2.10 6.57 -17.94
CA GLY A 6 -3.30 6.14 -17.23
C GLY A 6 -4.34 7.26 -17.13
N ASP A 7 -4.97 7.39 -15.97
CA ASP A 7 -5.82 8.53 -15.63
C ASP A 7 -5.02 9.51 -14.76
N HIS A 8 -4.47 10.57 -15.37
CA HIS A 8 -3.66 11.58 -14.67
C HIS A 8 -2.49 11.01 -13.84
N GLY A 9 -1.96 9.85 -14.20
CA GLY A 9 -0.90 9.17 -13.45
C GLY A 9 -1.37 7.98 -12.60
N TYR A 10 -2.68 7.76 -12.48
CA TYR A 10 -3.26 6.62 -11.76
C TYR A 10 -3.45 5.40 -12.67
N GLY A 11 -3.24 4.22 -12.09
CA GLY A 11 -3.48 2.93 -12.72
C GLY A 11 -4.27 2.01 -11.78
N TRP A 12 -4.87 0.98 -12.36
CA TRP A 12 -5.70 0.01 -11.63
C TRP A 12 -5.20 -1.40 -11.86
N LEU A 13 -5.25 -2.22 -10.80
CA LEU A 13 -4.89 -3.63 -10.85
C LEU A 13 -6.11 -4.47 -10.42
N PRO A 14 -6.49 -5.52 -11.18
CA PRO A 14 -7.54 -6.43 -10.75
C PRO A 14 -7.20 -7.10 -9.41
N TYR A 15 -8.21 -7.34 -8.56
CA TYR A 15 -8.01 -8.01 -7.27
C TYR A 15 -7.39 -9.41 -7.43
N ASP A 16 -7.81 -10.13 -8.47
CA ASP A 16 -7.26 -11.44 -8.86
C ASP A 16 -5.74 -11.44 -9.04
N TYR A 17 -5.15 -10.31 -9.44
CA TYR A 17 -3.69 -10.22 -9.62
C TYR A 17 -2.94 -10.33 -8.29
N VAL A 18 -3.52 -9.77 -7.22
CA VAL A 18 -2.98 -9.89 -5.86
C VAL A 18 -3.20 -11.30 -5.34
N LEU A 19 -4.40 -11.86 -5.53
CA LEU A 19 -4.73 -13.21 -5.06
C LEU A 19 -3.89 -14.31 -5.72
N ARG A 20 -3.53 -14.13 -7.00
CA ARG A 20 -2.72 -15.08 -7.76
C ARG A 20 -1.22 -14.96 -7.48
N GLY A 21 -0.81 -14.07 -6.58
CA GLY A 21 0.61 -13.87 -6.23
C GLY A 21 1.43 -13.25 -7.36
N LEU A 22 0.79 -12.51 -8.28
CA LEU A 22 1.48 -11.82 -9.37
C LEU A 22 2.09 -10.48 -8.93
N ALA A 23 1.75 -10.04 -7.72
CA ALA A 23 2.33 -8.88 -7.06
C ALA A 23 3.11 -9.34 -5.82
N GLU A 24 4.32 -8.82 -5.66
CA GLU A 24 5.24 -9.14 -4.57
C GLU A 24 5.62 -7.85 -3.82
N ASP A 25 6.26 -7.99 -2.65
CA ASP A 25 6.79 -6.87 -1.84
C ASP A 25 5.76 -5.80 -1.42
N PHE A 26 4.74 -6.19 -0.67
CA PHE A 26 3.80 -5.26 -0.06
C PHE A 26 4.38 -4.57 1.18
N TRP A 27 4.56 -3.25 1.10
CA TRP A 27 5.00 -2.42 2.22
C TRP A 27 3.87 -1.57 2.76
N SER A 28 3.81 -1.43 4.08
CA SER A 28 2.92 -0.51 4.77
C SER A 28 3.74 0.47 5.60
N ILE A 29 3.42 1.75 5.50
CA ILE A 29 4.06 2.81 6.28
C ILE A 29 3.03 3.35 7.27
N LEU A 30 3.36 3.28 8.56
CA LEU A 30 2.51 3.76 9.64
C LEU A 30 3.08 5.06 10.20
N LYS A 31 2.20 6.03 10.52
CA LYS A 31 2.60 7.23 11.25
C LYS A 31 2.81 6.87 12.72
N LYS A 32 3.93 7.31 13.29
CA LYS A 32 4.32 7.03 14.68
C LYS A 32 3.25 7.45 15.69
N GLU A 33 2.54 8.54 15.44
CA GLU A 33 1.48 9.08 16.30
C GLU A 33 0.28 8.14 16.46
N TRP A 34 0.14 7.13 15.59
CA TRP A 34 -0.97 6.16 15.61
C TRP A 34 -0.61 4.90 16.40
N LEU A 35 0.63 4.80 16.90
CA LEU A 35 1.08 3.70 17.74
C LEU A 35 0.84 4.10 19.21
N ASP A 36 -0.25 3.60 19.78
CA ASP A 36 -0.44 3.66 21.22
C ASP A 36 0.51 2.66 21.91
N THR A 37 1.71 3.15 22.22
CA THR A 37 2.77 2.36 22.88
C THR A 37 2.41 1.90 24.29
N SER A 38 1.33 2.43 24.89
CA SER A 38 0.84 1.96 26.20
C SER A 38 0.27 0.54 26.14
N ALA A 39 -0.20 0.09 24.97
CA ALA A 39 -0.72 -1.26 24.76
C ALA A 39 0.35 -2.37 24.84
N PHE A 40 1.64 -2.00 24.92
CA PHE A 40 2.78 -2.92 24.97
C PHE A 40 3.62 -2.77 26.25
N ALA A 41 3.17 -1.97 27.22
CA ALA A 41 3.85 -1.82 28.50
C ALA A 41 3.36 -2.92 29.48
N GLU A 42 4.30 -3.72 29.98
CA GLU A 42 4.11 -4.72 31.06
C GLU A 42 4.34 -4.09 32.45
#